data_AF-A0A2N9P7Z6-F1
#
_entry.id   AF-A0A2N9P7Z6-F1
#
_cell.length_a   1.000
_cell.length_b   1.000
_cell.length_c   1.000
_cell.angle_alpha   90.00
_cell.angle_beta   90.00
_cell.angle_gamma   90.00
#
_symmetry.space_group_name_H-M   'P 1'
#
loop_
_entity.id
_entity.type
_entity.pdbx_description
1 polymer ?
#
loop_
_entity_poly.entity_id
_entity_poly.type
_entity_poly.pdbx_seq_one_letter_code
_entity_poly.pdbx_strand_id
1 'polypeptide(L)'
;MKHFKIVSLCAILFSFGFKTGSEKINARYLGFEYYVYPGGNLNKLNFEIKNNTLDTLYISNKNLSFVVKKGKIVLKEDKSSSSIGSPFFLPRVRKQFRCEEKDKYEKEIEKLKLKFAKKLYQKNFSSNPKYINSKDFIIENIVRDCIVLMPNEAIDYDYHFRNEKFDKTCKVSVKYLDIKRFTYFVDDSGKKIDIDN
;
A
#
# COMPACT_ATOMS: atom_id res chain seq x y z
N MET A 1 11.27 66.11 -2.91
CA MET A 1 11.71 64.77 -2.48
C MET A 1 10.50 63.84 -2.56
N LYS A 2 10.56 62.81 -3.40
CA LYS A 2 9.39 62.00 -3.79
C LYS A 2 9.20 60.84 -2.80
N HIS A 3 8.02 60.77 -2.18
CA HIS A 3 7.61 59.65 -1.33
C HIS A 3 7.41 58.39 -2.18
N PHE A 4 8.25 57.38 -1.97
CA PHE A 4 8.05 56.04 -2.52
C PHE A 4 7.08 55.27 -1.61
N LYS A 5 5.82 55.17 -2.03
CA LYS A 5 4.87 54.20 -1.48
C LYS A 5 5.20 52.83 -2.06
N ILE A 6 5.79 51.94 -1.28
CA ILE A 6 5.86 50.52 -1.61
C ILE A 6 4.50 49.93 -1.24
N VAL A 7 3.64 49.78 -2.24
CA VAL A 7 2.43 48.96 -2.13
C VAL A 7 2.90 47.51 -2.10
N SER A 8 2.91 46.92 -0.90
CA SER A 8 3.14 45.49 -0.72
C SER A 8 1.95 44.73 -1.31
N LEU A 9 2.09 44.30 -2.58
CA LEU A 9 1.15 43.41 -3.23
C LEU A 9 1.43 42.00 -2.71
N CYS A 10 0.73 41.59 -1.65
CA CYS A 10 0.63 40.21 -1.20
C CYS A 10 -0.03 39.36 -2.30
N ALA A 11 0.74 38.95 -3.30
CA ALA A 11 0.34 37.88 -4.20
C ALA A 11 0.53 36.55 -3.46
N ILE A 12 -0.44 36.21 -2.61
CA ILE A 12 -0.64 34.83 -2.18
C ILE A 12 -1.08 34.06 -3.43
N LEU A 13 -0.11 33.53 -4.16
CA LEU A 13 -0.34 32.55 -5.20
C LEU A 13 -0.81 31.27 -4.51
N PHE A 14 -2.12 31.20 -4.23
CA PHE A 14 -2.81 29.93 -4.07
C PHE A 14 -2.71 29.21 -5.41
N SER A 15 -1.67 28.39 -5.55
CA SER A 15 -1.61 27.36 -6.55
C SER A 15 -2.68 26.31 -6.22
N PHE A 16 -3.92 26.62 -6.56
CA PHE A 16 -4.95 25.61 -6.76
C PHE A 16 -4.50 24.76 -7.95
N GLY A 17 -3.71 23.74 -7.66
CA GLY A 17 -3.49 22.65 -8.58
C GLY A 17 -4.85 22.03 -8.86
N PHE A 18 -5.38 22.28 -10.06
CA PHE A 18 -6.52 21.54 -10.59
C PHE A 18 -6.14 20.06 -10.58
N LYS A 19 -6.67 19.28 -9.61
CA LYS A 19 -6.68 17.83 -9.70
C LYS A 19 -7.66 17.45 -10.80
N THR A 20 -7.15 17.31 -12.02
CA THR A 20 -7.84 16.66 -13.12
C THR A 20 -8.10 15.21 -12.74
N GLY A 21 -9.37 14.88 -12.50
CA GLY A 21 -9.84 13.56 -12.08
C GLY A 21 -9.95 13.43 -10.56
N SER A 22 -11.17 13.28 -10.04
CA SER A 22 -11.34 12.79 -8.67
C SER A 22 -10.86 11.33 -8.64
N GLU A 23 -9.57 11.12 -8.36
CA GLU A 23 -9.04 9.77 -8.16
C GLU A 23 -9.86 9.10 -7.05
N LYS A 24 -10.55 8.00 -7.41
CA LYS A 24 -11.37 7.22 -6.48
C LYS A 24 -10.57 6.79 -5.25
N ILE A 25 -9.28 6.56 -5.44
CA ILE A 25 -8.32 6.23 -4.40
C ILE A 25 -7.19 7.24 -4.45
N ASN A 26 -6.91 7.88 -3.33
CA ASN A 26 -5.74 8.73 -3.18
C ASN A 26 -4.71 8.04 -2.27
N ALA A 27 -3.46 7.98 -2.69
CA ALA A 27 -2.37 7.55 -1.83
C ALA A 27 -1.42 8.71 -1.59
N ARG A 28 -1.05 8.97 -0.34
CA ARG A 28 -0.08 10.01 0.03
C ARG A 28 1.03 9.44 0.90
N TYR A 29 2.22 9.99 0.74
CA TYR A 29 3.37 9.65 1.57
C TYR A 29 3.34 10.46 2.85
N LEU A 30 3.49 9.80 4.00
CA LEU A 30 3.48 10.42 5.33
C LEU A 30 4.89 10.64 5.88
N GLY A 31 5.83 9.78 5.53
CA GLY A 31 7.20 9.84 6.05
C GLY A 31 7.83 8.46 6.12
N PHE A 32 8.97 8.35 6.77
CA PHE A 32 9.65 7.08 7.00
C PHE A 32 10.10 6.96 8.46
N GLU A 33 10.27 5.72 8.91
CA GLU A 33 11.00 5.38 10.12
C GLU A 33 12.31 4.68 9.74
N TYR A 34 13.40 5.06 10.41
CA TYR A 34 14.68 4.39 10.27
C TYR A 34 14.81 3.27 11.28
N TYR A 35 15.13 2.08 10.79
CA TYR A 35 15.61 1.00 11.63
C TYR A 35 17.05 0.67 11.25
N VAL A 36 17.97 0.98 12.16
CA VAL A 36 19.40 0.66 12.01
C VAL A 36 19.60 -0.78 12.51
N TYR A 37 19.94 -1.69 11.60
CA TYR A 37 20.20 -3.09 11.92
C TYR A 37 21.59 -3.55 11.47
N PRO A 38 22.20 -4.55 12.15
CA PRO A 38 23.37 -5.24 11.63
C PRO A 38 23.00 -5.95 10.32
N GLY A 39 23.49 -5.44 9.19
CA GLY A 39 23.18 -5.97 7.85
C GLY A 39 22.46 -5.00 6.90
N GLY A 40 22.20 -3.76 7.31
CA GLY A 40 21.79 -2.67 6.42
C GLY A 40 20.58 -1.87 6.93
N ASN A 41 20.31 -0.76 6.24
CA ASN A 41 19.21 0.15 6.57
C ASN A 41 17.87 -0.45 6.09
N LEU A 42 17.00 -0.82 7.04
CA LEU A 42 15.60 -1.16 6.76
C LEU A 42 14.76 0.09 7.03
N ASN A 43 14.14 0.63 5.99
CA ASN A 43 13.34 1.83 6.11
C ASN A 43 11.87 1.44 6.02
N LYS A 44 11.07 1.80 7.02
CA LYS A 44 9.62 1.65 6.95
C LYS A 44 9.05 2.92 6.36
N LEU A 45 8.54 2.84 5.13
CA LEU A 45 7.87 3.94 4.46
C LEU A 45 6.39 3.92 4.88
N ASN A 46 5.90 5.04 5.40
CA ASN A 46 4.53 5.18 5.86
C ASN A 46 3.72 6.00 4.84
N PHE A 47 2.52 5.53 4.55
CA PHE A 47 1.59 6.10 3.59
C PHE A 47 0.19 6.14 4.18
N GLU A 48 -0.64 7.03 3.66
CA GLU A 48 -2.09 6.97 3.85
C GLU A 48 -2.75 6.63 2.52
N ILE A 49 -3.69 5.70 2.55
CA ILE A 49 -4.53 5.34 1.40
C ILE A 49 -5.96 5.72 1.75
N LYS A 50 -6.57 6.57 0.92
CA LYS A 50 -7.91 7.10 1.11
C LYS A 50 -8.85 6.68 -0.01
N ASN A 51 -10.01 6.17 0.37
CA ASN A 51 -11.16 6.03 -0.51
C ASN A 51 -11.93 7.36 -0.56
N ASN A 52 -12.11 7.93 -1.75
CA ASN A 52 -12.88 9.16 -1.96
C ASN A 52 -14.31 8.89 -2.48
N THR A 53 -14.77 7.64 -2.40
CA THR A 53 -16.08 7.22 -2.91
C THR A 53 -17.02 6.84 -1.78
N LEU A 54 -18.30 6.71 -2.11
CA LEU A 54 -19.35 6.25 -1.20
C LEU A 54 -19.46 4.71 -1.13
N ASP A 55 -18.70 4.01 -1.96
CA ASP A 55 -18.71 2.54 -2.01
C ASP A 55 -17.53 1.96 -1.23
N THR A 56 -17.71 0.77 -0.66
CA THR A 56 -16.58 -0.02 -0.16
C THR A 56 -15.74 -0.49 -1.34
N LEU A 57 -14.45 -0.18 -1.32
CA LEU A 57 -13.50 -0.60 -2.34
C LEU A 57 -12.71 -1.83 -1.88
N TYR A 58 -12.53 -2.78 -2.80
CA TYR A 58 -11.66 -3.95 -2.63
C TYR A 58 -10.53 -3.81 -3.62
N ILE A 59 -9.32 -3.58 -3.14
CA ILE A 59 -8.15 -3.31 -3.97
C ILE A 59 -7.00 -4.26 -3.67
N SER A 60 -6.17 -4.51 -4.67
CA SER A 60 -4.95 -5.29 -4.50
C SER A 60 -3.80 -4.40 -4.03
N ASN A 61 -3.08 -4.84 -3.00
CA ASN A 61 -1.86 -4.19 -2.54
C ASN A 61 -0.78 -4.15 -3.65
N LYS A 62 -0.81 -5.06 -4.63
CA LYS A 62 0.13 -5.10 -5.77
C LYS A 62 0.00 -3.89 -6.69
N ASN A 63 -1.15 -3.22 -6.66
CA ASN A 63 -1.39 -2.03 -7.47
C ASN A 63 -0.87 -0.76 -6.79
N LEU A 64 -0.40 -0.84 -5.54
CA LEU A 64 0.32 0.27 -4.92
C LEU A 64 1.72 0.34 -5.50
N SER A 65 1.96 1.38 -6.29
CA SER A 65 3.26 1.66 -6.87
C SER A 65 3.94 2.77 -6.10
N PHE A 66 5.12 2.47 -5.57
CA PHE A 66 5.99 3.45 -4.93
C PHE A 66 7.25 3.67 -5.76
N VAL A 67 7.73 4.91 -5.80
CA VAL A 67 8.97 5.30 -6.45
C VAL A 67 9.77 6.14 -5.48
N VAL A 68 11.00 5.70 -5.21
CA VAL A 68 11.96 6.37 -4.33
C VAL A 68 13.06 6.98 -5.19
N LYS A 69 13.33 8.28 -5.02
CA LYS A 69 14.34 9.01 -5.79
C LYS A 69 15.34 9.73 -4.89
N LYS A 70 16.62 9.65 -5.23
CA LYS A 70 17.68 10.49 -4.66
C LYS A 70 18.25 11.39 -5.76
N GLY A 71 17.94 12.68 -5.70
CA GLY A 71 18.16 13.58 -6.83
C GLY A 71 17.39 13.10 -8.07
N LYS A 72 18.12 12.80 -9.16
CA LYS A 72 17.55 12.27 -10.42
C LYS A 72 17.51 10.74 -10.49
N ILE A 73 18.13 10.05 -9.53
CA ILE A 73 18.31 8.59 -9.57
C ILE A 73 17.12 7.92 -8.88
N VAL A 74 16.50 6.95 -9.56
CA VAL A 74 15.49 6.06 -8.95
C VAL A 74 16.23 4.96 -8.19
N LEU A 75 15.97 4.85 -6.89
CA LEU A 75 16.49 3.78 -6.06
C LEU A 75 15.64 2.52 -6.27
N LYS A 76 16.29 1.37 -6.40
CA LYS A 76 15.64 0.06 -6.43
C LYS A 76 15.92 -0.65 -5.11
N GLU A 77 15.09 -1.59 -4.72
CA GLU A 77 15.43 -2.42 -3.56
C GLU A 77 16.73 -3.18 -3.81
N ASP A 78 17.58 -3.19 -2.79
CA ASP A 78 18.78 -4.01 -2.82
C ASP A 78 18.36 -5.48 -2.75
N LYS A 79 18.98 -6.34 -3.57
CA LYS A 79 18.74 -7.78 -3.47
C LYS A 79 19.08 -8.23 -2.06
N SER A 80 18.18 -8.91 -1.37
CA SER A 80 18.51 -9.47 -0.06
C SER A 80 19.74 -10.37 -0.23
N SER A 81 20.85 -10.04 0.41
CA SER A 81 21.97 -10.97 0.50
C SER A 81 21.46 -12.24 1.19
N SER A 82 21.46 -13.35 0.46
CA SER A 82 20.90 -14.66 0.85
C SER A 82 21.60 -15.32 2.05
N SER A 83 22.40 -14.58 2.81
CA SER A 83 23.33 -15.11 3.82
C SER A 83 22.97 -14.81 5.28
N ILE A 84 21.80 -14.22 5.58
CA ILE A 84 21.38 -14.06 6.99
C ILE A 84 20.15 -14.92 7.26
N GLY A 85 20.42 -16.20 7.50
CA GLY A 85 19.49 -17.20 8.02
C GLY A 85 19.16 -16.97 9.49
N SER A 86 18.57 -15.82 9.81
CA SER A 86 17.92 -15.61 11.10
C SER A 86 16.50 -15.15 10.81
N PRO A 87 15.46 -15.85 11.30
CA PRO A 87 14.13 -15.26 11.33
C PRO A 87 14.22 -13.99 12.18
N PHE A 88 14.23 -12.84 11.52
CA PHE A 88 14.31 -11.55 12.20
C PHE A 88 12.94 -11.26 12.79
N PHE A 89 12.79 -11.55 14.08
CA PHE A 89 11.61 -11.15 14.83
C PHE A 89 11.77 -9.68 15.24
N LEU A 90 10.93 -8.81 14.70
CA LEU A 90 10.75 -7.47 15.25
C LEU A 90 10.49 -7.60 16.77
N PRO A 91 11.12 -6.80 17.63
CA PRO A 91 10.90 -6.88 19.07
C PRO A 91 9.39 -6.74 19.34
N ARG A 92 8.81 -7.76 19.99
CA ARG A 92 7.40 -7.73 20.40
C ARG A 92 7.21 -6.53 21.32
N VAL A 93 6.50 -5.52 20.84
CA VAL A 93 6.07 -4.38 21.65
C VAL A 93 5.31 -4.94 22.85
N ARG A 94 5.88 -4.82 24.05
CA ARG A 94 5.26 -5.36 25.28
C ARG A 94 3.96 -4.60 25.56
N LYS A 95 2.89 -5.37 25.78
CA LYS A 95 1.54 -4.93 26.21
C LYS A 95 1.06 -3.65 25.49
N GLN A 96 0.55 -3.83 24.28
CA GLN A 96 -0.34 -2.82 23.70
C GLN A 96 -1.68 -2.86 24.43
N PHE A 97 -2.23 -1.70 24.75
CA PHE A 97 -3.61 -1.59 25.21
C PHE A 97 -4.51 -2.15 24.11
N ARG A 98 -5.28 -3.21 24.41
CA ARG A 98 -6.27 -3.75 23.48
C ARG A 98 -7.42 -2.76 23.36
N CYS A 99 -7.62 -2.22 22.17
CA CYS A 99 -8.78 -1.41 21.85
C CYS A 99 -9.85 -2.33 21.26
N GLU A 100 -10.96 -2.55 21.99
CA GLU A 100 -12.03 -3.44 21.54
C GLU A 100 -12.64 -3.00 20.20
N GLU A 101 -12.71 -1.69 19.96
CA GLU A 101 -13.22 -1.13 18.69
C GLU A 101 -12.31 -1.49 17.52
N LYS A 102 -10.98 -1.41 17.73
CA LYS A 102 -9.99 -1.84 16.74
C LYS A 102 -10.12 -3.33 16.45
N ASP A 103 -10.22 -4.17 17.48
CA ASP A 103 -10.38 -5.62 17.31
C ASP A 103 -11.69 -5.97 16.58
N LYS A 104 -12.79 -5.24 16.86
CA LYS A 104 -14.06 -5.41 16.14
C LYS A 104 -13.93 -5.02 14.67
N TYR A 105 -13.33 -3.87 14.40
CA TYR A 105 -13.08 -3.37 13.05
C TYR A 105 -12.21 -4.34 12.23
N GLU A 106 -11.09 -4.81 12.79
CA GLU A 106 -10.20 -5.77 12.11
C GLU A 106 -10.94 -7.06 11.75
N LYS A 107 -11.77 -7.60 12.66
CA LYS A 107 -12.62 -8.76 12.40
C LYS A 107 -13.65 -8.51 11.29
N GLU A 108 -14.23 -7.33 11.22
CA GLU A 108 -15.18 -6.97 10.16
C GLU A 108 -14.48 -6.89 8.80
N ILE A 109 -13.30 -6.25 8.75
CA ILE A 109 -12.47 -6.18 7.55
C ILE A 109 -12.06 -7.58 7.08
N GLU A 110 -11.64 -8.47 7.98
CA GLU A 110 -11.31 -9.86 7.64
C GLU A 110 -12.51 -10.62 7.04
N LYS A 111 -13.71 -10.46 7.63
CA LYS A 111 -14.94 -11.06 7.08
C LYS A 111 -15.24 -10.54 5.67
N LEU A 112 -15.07 -9.24 5.42
CA LEU A 112 -15.27 -8.63 4.11
C LEU A 112 -14.26 -9.17 3.08
N LYS A 113 -12.97 -9.23 3.45
CA LYS A 113 -11.92 -9.83 2.60
C LYS A 113 -12.25 -11.27 2.23
N LEU A 114 -12.64 -12.09 3.21
CA LEU A 114 -12.98 -13.49 2.98
C LEU A 114 -14.22 -13.65 2.08
N LYS A 115 -15.25 -12.83 2.29
CA LYS A 115 -16.46 -12.83 1.45
C LYS A 115 -16.13 -12.44 0.01
N PHE A 116 -15.30 -11.42 -0.18
CA PHE A 116 -14.83 -10.99 -1.49
C PHE A 116 -14.00 -12.08 -2.18
N ALA A 117 -13.02 -12.65 -1.48
CA ALA A 117 -12.14 -13.70 -2.01
C ALA A 117 -12.92 -14.94 -2.48
N LYS A 118 -13.90 -15.40 -1.69
CA LYS A 118 -14.79 -16.51 -2.06
C LYS A 118 -15.59 -16.21 -3.33
N LYS A 119 -16.15 -14.99 -3.44
CA LYS A 119 -16.88 -14.56 -4.65
C LYS A 119 -15.97 -14.48 -5.87
N LEU A 120 -14.77 -13.93 -5.71
CA LEU A 120 -13.80 -13.81 -6.79
C LEU A 120 -13.34 -15.20 -7.28
N TYR A 121 -13.11 -16.13 -6.35
CA TYR A 121 -12.81 -17.53 -6.68
C TYR A 121 -13.96 -18.20 -7.44
N GLN A 122 -15.19 -18.06 -6.95
CA GLN A 122 -16.37 -18.64 -7.61
C GLN A 122 -16.55 -18.09 -9.03
N LYS A 123 -16.36 -16.78 -9.24
CA LYS A 123 -16.49 -16.17 -10.55
C LYS A 123 -15.48 -16.71 -11.57
N ASN A 124 -14.25 -17.02 -11.13
CA ASN A 124 -13.14 -17.26 -12.06
C ASN A 124 -12.66 -18.72 -12.11
N PHE A 125 -12.84 -19.51 -11.04
CA PHE A 125 -12.15 -20.81 -10.90
C PHE A 125 -13.05 -21.97 -10.51
N SER A 126 -14.27 -21.75 -10.00
CA SER A 126 -15.07 -22.87 -9.46
C SER A 126 -15.48 -23.89 -10.51
N SER A 127 -15.53 -23.52 -11.79
CA SER A 127 -15.82 -24.42 -12.91
C SER A 127 -14.57 -25.13 -13.46
N ASN A 128 -13.36 -24.76 -13.02
CA ASN A 128 -12.12 -25.33 -13.53
C ASN A 128 -11.61 -26.45 -12.60
N PRO A 129 -11.64 -27.72 -13.04
CA PRO A 129 -11.24 -28.87 -12.21
C PRO A 129 -9.82 -28.76 -11.66
N LYS A 130 -8.93 -28.07 -12.40
CA LYS A 130 -7.53 -27.89 -12.02
C LYS A 130 -7.36 -27.15 -10.70
N TYR A 131 -8.25 -26.21 -10.38
CA TYR A 131 -8.09 -25.30 -9.24
C TYR A 131 -8.94 -25.67 -8.03
N ILE A 132 -9.73 -26.75 -8.12
CA ILE A 132 -10.58 -27.22 -7.03
C ILE A 132 -9.74 -27.56 -5.79
N ASN A 133 -8.60 -28.23 -5.98
CA ASN A 133 -7.71 -28.64 -4.89
C ASN A 133 -6.90 -27.46 -4.31
N SER A 134 -6.65 -26.41 -5.09
CA SER A 134 -5.90 -25.23 -4.67
C SER A 134 -6.82 -24.13 -4.10
N LYS A 135 -8.12 -24.39 -3.95
CA LYS A 135 -9.14 -23.40 -3.56
C LYS A 135 -8.74 -22.58 -2.33
N ASP A 136 -8.37 -23.25 -1.24
CA ASP A 136 -8.10 -22.57 0.02
C ASP A 136 -6.83 -21.70 -0.09
N PHE A 137 -5.79 -22.21 -0.76
CA PHE A 137 -4.59 -21.43 -1.07
C PHE A 137 -4.88 -20.19 -1.92
N ILE A 138 -5.73 -20.32 -2.94
CA ILE A 138 -6.13 -19.20 -3.80
C ILE A 138 -6.89 -18.15 -2.98
N ILE A 139 -7.84 -18.57 -2.15
CA ILE A 139 -8.62 -17.68 -1.28
C ILE A 139 -7.68 -16.95 -0.31
N GLU A 140 -6.78 -17.66 0.36
CA GLU A 140 -5.81 -17.06 1.28
C GLU A 140 -4.92 -16.03 0.60
N ASN A 141 -4.44 -16.32 -0.62
CA ASN A 141 -3.66 -15.36 -1.38
C ASN A 141 -4.46 -14.10 -1.71
N ILE A 142 -5.72 -14.23 -2.13
CA ILE A 142 -6.58 -13.07 -2.39
C ILE A 142 -6.81 -12.27 -1.10
N VAL A 143 -7.10 -12.94 0.03
CA VAL A 143 -7.31 -12.28 1.32
C VAL A 143 -6.07 -11.51 1.77
N ARG A 144 -4.87 -12.11 1.65
CA ARG A 144 -3.60 -11.48 2.01
C ARG A 144 -3.31 -10.23 1.16
N ASP A 145 -3.64 -10.30 -0.12
CA ASP A 145 -3.39 -9.24 -1.11
C ASP A 145 -4.44 -8.12 -1.06
N CYS A 146 -5.63 -8.41 -0.52
CA CYS A 146 -6.76 -7.51 -0.50
C CYS A 146 -6.62 -6.45 0.59
N ILE A 147 -6.81 -5.19 0.21
CA ILE A 147 -7.08 -4.06 1.08
C ILE A 147 -8.55 -3.72 0.91
N VAL A 148 -9.27 -3.57 2.02
CA VAL A 148 -10.66 -3.11 2.04
C VAL A 148 -10.65 -1.67 2.53
N LEU A 149 -11.26 -0.78 1.76
CA LEU A 149 -11.42 0.62 2.15
C LEU A 149 -12.91 0.92 2.24
N MET A 150 -13.38 1.26 3.43
CA MET A 150 -14.75 1.70 3.66
C MET A 150 -15.01 3.06 2.99
N PRO A 151 -16.29 3.43 2.77
CA PRO A 151 -16.64 4.71 2.18
C PRO A 151 -15.97 5.88 2.91
N ASN A 152 -15.31 6.78 2.17
CA ASN A 152 -14.60 7.94 2.69
C ASN A 152 -13.50 7.65 3.74
N GLU A 153 -13.08 6.40 3.90
CA GLU A 153 -12.07 5.99 4.87
C GLU A 153 -10.66 6.29 4.39
N ALA A 154 -9.79 6.63 5.33
CA ALA A 154 -8.35 6.68 5.16
C ALA A 154 -7.69 5.70 6.12
N ILE A 155 -6.78 4.87 5.62
CA ILE A 155 -6.01 3.92 6.42
C ILE A 155 -4.52 4.21 6.31
N ASP A 156 -3.80 3.95 7.40
CA ASP A 156 -2.35 3.92 7.38
C ASP A 156 -1.86 2.62 6.74
N TYR A 157 -0.86 2.73 5.88
CA TYR A 157 -0.22 1.61 5.20
C TYR A 157 1.29 1.77 5.27
N ASP A 158 2.01 0.69 5.50
CA ASP A 158 3.46 0.71 5.52
C ASP A 158 4.10 -0.27 4.53
N TYR A 159 5.29 0.11 4.06
CA TYR A 159 6.10 -0.71 3.17
C TYR A 159 7.57 -0.65 3.60
N HIS A 160 8.18 -1.83 3.72
CA HIS A 160 9.58 -1.95 4.11
C HIS A 160 10.48 -1.84 2.88
N PHE A 161 11.19 -0.73 2.74
CA PHE A 161 12.10 -0.45 1.64
C PHE A 161 13.56 -0.57 2.08
N ARG A 162 14.27 -1.56 1.52
CA ARG A 162 15.70 -1.80 1.78
C ARG A 162 16.54 -1.20 0.67
N ASN A 163 17.25 -0.12 0.95
CA ASN A 163 18.30 0.40 0.10
C ASN A 163 19.35 1.14 0.92
N GLU A 164 20.64 0.81 0.77
CA GLU A 164 21.73 1.46 1.52
C GLU A 164 21.87 2.96 1.26
N LYS A 165 21.49 3.42 0.07
CA LYS A 165 21.58 4.84 -0.32
C LYS A 165 20.38 5.66 0.13
N PHE A 166 19.36 5.03 0.72
CA PHE A 166 18.18 5.72 1.24
C PHE A 166 18.55 6.61 2.42
N ASP A 167 18.10 7.85 2.36
CA ASP A 167 18.24 8.83 3.45
C ASP A 167 17.10 9.87 3.41
N LYS A 168 17.11 10.82 4.35
CA LYS A 168 16.08 11.88 4.47
C LYS A 168 16.00 12.81 3.26
N THR A 169 16.99 12.80 2.35
CA THR A 169 16.97 13.60 1.12
C THR A 169 16.22 12.89 -0.01
N CYS A 170 15.85 11.63 0.19
CA CYS A 170 15.09 10.86 -0.78
C CYS A 170 13.65 11.38 -0.88
N LYS A 171 13.17 11.52 -2.11
CA LYS A 171 11.78 11.82 -2.43
C LYS A 171 11.04 10.51 -2.67
N VAL A 172 9.98 10.28 -1.92
CA VAL A 172 9.10 9.12 -2.07
C VAL A 172 7.79 9.59 -2.68
N SER A 173 7.33 8.87 -3.69
CA SER A 173 6.00 9.06 -4.28
C SER A 173 5.28 7.73 -4.26
N VAL A 174 3.98 7.78 -3.99
CA VAL A 174 3.09 6.61 -4.01
C VAL A 174 1.90 6.94 -4.90
N LYS A 175 1.43 5.94 -5.64
CA LYS A 175 0.19 6.02 -6.41
C LYS A 175 -0.49 4.65 -6.44
N TYR A 176 -1.80 4.66 -6.54
CA TYR A 176 -2.57 3.46 -6.86
C TYR A 176 -2.71 3.35 -8.38
N LEU A 177 -2.35 2.21 -8.95
CA LEU A 177 -2.45 1.93 -10.38
C LEU A 177 -3.83 1.31 -10.69
N ASP A 178 -4.73 2.09 -11.29
CA ASP A 178 -6.07 1.64 -11.66
C ASP A 178 -6.08 0.87 -13.00
N ILE A 179 -5.34 -0.25 -13.05
CA ILE A 179 -5.22 -1.10 -14.25
C ILE A 179 -6.24 -2.24 -14.21
N LYS A 180 -6.31 -2.94 -13.07
CA LYS A 180 -7.23 -4.05 -12.77
C LYS A 180 -7.48 -4.08 -11.25
N ARG A 181 -8.67 -4.46 -10.76
CA ARG A 181 -8.90 -4.58 -9.30
C ARG A 181 -7.96 -5.63 -8.68
N PHE A 182 -7.85 -6.79 -9.33
CA PHE A 182 -6.84 -7.80 -9.09
C PHE A 182 -6.20 -8.20 -10.41
N THR A 183 -4.87 -8.25 -10.46
CA THR A 183 -4.11 -8.59 -11.69
C THR A 183 -3.99 -10.09 -11.86
N TYR A 184 -3.54 -10.79 -10.82
CA TYR A 184 -3.35 -12.23 -10.80
C TYR A 184 -3.40 -12.78 -9.36
N PHE A 185 -3.67 -14.07 -9.22
CA PHE A 185 -3.41 -14.84 -7.99
C PHE A 185 -2.30 -15.87 -8.22
N VAL A 186 -1.88 -16.53 -7.15
CA VAL A 186 -0.84 -17.55 -7.16
C VAL A 186 -1.49 -18.88 -6.78
N ASP A 187 -1.27 -19.94 -7.58
CA ASP A 187 -1.68 -21.30 -7.22
C ASP A 187 -0.65 -21.98 -6.29
N ASP A 188 -0.99 -23.17 -5.81
CA ASP A 188 -0.15 -23.98 -4.92
C ASP A 188 1.25 -24.30 -5.50
N SER A 189 1.41 -24.27 -6.82
CA SER A 189 2.69 -24.42 -7.51
C SER A 189 3.54 -23.13 -7.56
N GLY A 190 3.00 -22.00 -7.09
CA GLY A 190 3.64 -20.70 -7.18
C GLY A 190 3.40 -19.99 -8.53
N LYS A 191 2.57 -20.55 -9.41
CA LYS A 191 2.31 -19.98 -10.73
C LYS A 191 1.31 -18.82 -10.63
N LYS A 192 1.62 -17.72 -11.32
CA LYS A 192 0.70 -16.58 -11.48
C LYS A 192 -0.39 -16.91 -12.49
N ILE A 193 -1.63 -16.64 -12.13
CA ILE A 193 -2.80 -16.86 -12.98
C ILE A 193 -3.59 -15.56 -13.02
N ASP A 194 -3.77 -15.03 -14.22
CA ASP A 194 -4.47 -13.77 -14.44
C ASP A 194 -5.95 -13.88 -14.06
N ILE A 195 -6.49 -12.76 -13.57
CA ILE A 195 -7.90 -12.64 -13.20
C ILE A 195 -8.63 -11.84 -14.28
N ASP A 196 -9.77 -12.38 -14.71
CA ASP A 196 -10.75 -11.68 -15.51
C ASP A 196 -11.64 -10.87 -14.55
N ASN A 197 -11.54 -9.53 -14.66
CA ASN A 197 -12.26 -8.62 -13.75
C ASN A 197 -13.67 -8.36 -14.23
#